data_AF-A0A2E8RF74-F1
#
_entry.id   AF-A0A2E8RF74-F1
#
_cell.length_a   1.000
_cell.length_b   1.000
_cell.length_c   1.000
_cell.angle_alpha   90.00
_cell.angle_beta   90.00
_cell.angle_gamma   90.00
#
_symmetry.space_group_name_H-M   'P 1'
#
loop_
_entity.id
_entity.type
_entity.pdbx_description
1 polymer ?
#
loop_
_entity_poly.entity_id
_entity_poly.type
_entity_poly.pdbx_seq_one_letter_code
_entity_poly.pdbx_strand_id
1 'polypeptide(L)'
;MSAVILDGKALGLRIEAHLAERVTALKNSGIEPHLAVVLAGDDPASHIYVRNKQRACERCGIKSTRIDLPNDVSQEQLMRVVANLNSDESVHGILVQSPTPDGTDELAITETIDPSKDVDGFHPTNLGRLVMGQTDGLLPCTPAGVIQIIEDANIDLTGKKAVVIGRSRIVGMPLALLLAQKGIDATVTIAHSRTEDIGEICRTADLVVAAIGRAETIQADWIKPGSTVIDVGINRVVDESRDSGSRLAGDVDPAVSEVAGHMTPVPGGVGPMTISMLMSNTVRAAEMLLD
;
A
#
# COMPACT_ATOMS: atom_id res chain seq x y z
N MET A 1 -2.42 -3.06 29.68
CA MET A 1 -2.44 -1.69 29.15
C MET A 1 -2.93 -1.80 27.72
N SER A 2 -3.83 -0.91 27.28
CA SER A 2 -4.31 -0.95 25.90
C SER A 2 -3.27 -0.38 24.94
N ALA A 3 -3.21 -0.90 23.71
CA ALA A 3 -2.27 -0.51 22.68
C ALA A 3 -2.41 0.97 22.29
N VAL A 4 -1.29 1.62 21.98
CA VAL A 4 -1.28 2.93 21.32
C VAL A 4 -1.74 2.76 19.88
N ILE A 5 -2.76 3.51 19.49
CA ILE A 5 -3.31 3.43 18.13
C ILE A 5 -2.43 4.21 17.15
N LEU A 6 -2.00 3.51 16.10
CA LEU A 6 -1.23 4.04 14.99
C LEU A 6 -2.19 4.57 13.92
N ASP A 7 -2.56 5.85 14.03
CA ASP A 7 -3.54 6.51 13.16
C ASP A 7 -2.94 6.86 11.78
N GLY A 8 -3.01 5.89 10.87
CA GLY A 8 -2.54 6.07 9.49
C GLY A 8 -3.35 7.08 8.68
N LYS A 9 -4.61 7.36 9.05
CA LYS A 9 -5.41 8.41 8.40
C LYS A 9 -4.85 9.79 8.75
N ALA A 10 -4.58 10.04 10.02
CA ALA A 10 -3.98 11.30 10.45
C ALA A 10 -2.59 11.50 9.84
N LEU A 11 -1.76 10.45 9.82
CA LEU A 11 -0.44 10.48 9.18
C LEU A 11 -0.53 10.74 7.68
N GLY A 12 -1.40 10.03 6.95
CA GLY A 12 -1.59 10.22 5.51
C GLY A 12 -1.95 11.65 5.14
N LEU A 13 -2.82 12.30 5.92
CA LEU A 13 -3.15 13.72 5.72
C LEU A 13 -1.96 14.67 5.94
N ARG A 14 -1.07 14.38 6.91
CA ARG A 14 0.16 15.17 7.12
C ARG A 14 1.11 15.02 5.93
N ILE A 15 1.26 13.80 5.42
CA ILE A 15 2.09 13.51 4.24
C ILE A 15 1.55 14.25 3.01
N GLU A 16 0.25 14.16 2.75
CA GLU A 16 -0.37 14.86 1.62
C GLU A 16 -0.21 16.38 1.70
N ALA A 17 -0.28 16.97 2.91
CA ALA A 17 -0.01 18.40 3.10
C ALA A 17 1.43 18.77 2.75
N HIS A 18 2.41 17.96 3.14
CA HIS A 18 3.81 18.19 2.78
C HIS A 18 4.07 17.97 1.28
N LEU A 19 3.39 16.99 0.66
CA LEU A 19 3.46 16.78 -0.79
C LEU A 19 2.93 17.97 -1.57
N ALA A 20 1.90 18.68 -1.09
CA ALA A 20 1.39 19.88 -1.74
C ALA A 20 2.45 20.99 -1.88
N GLU A 21 3.35 21.13 -0.90
CA GLU A 21 4.48 22.06 -0.95
C GLU A 21 5.46 21.67 -2.05
N ARG A 22 5.82 20.38 -2.13
CA ARG A 22 6.71 19.83 -3.17
C ARG A 22 6.11 19.96 -4.57
N VAL A 23 4.81 19.67 -4.73
CA VAL A 23 4.09 19.85 -5.99
C VAL A 23 4.10 21.32 -6.43
N THR A 24 3.93 22.25 -5.49
CA THR A 24 4.03 23.69 -5.79
C THR A 24 5.43 24.06 -6.30
N ALA A 25 6.48 23.52 -5.68
CA ALA A 25 7.86 23.74 -6.14
C ALA A 25 8.11 23.18 -7.55
N LEU A 26 7.62 21.96 -7.84
CA LEU A 26 7.72 21.36 -9.17
C LEU A 26 7.01 22.20 -10.24
N LYS A 27 5.80 22.69 -9.95
CA LYS A 27 5.06 23.55 -10.87
C LYS A 27 5.79 24.85 -11.19
N ASN A 28 6.46 25.44 -10.20
CA ASN A 28 7.31 26.62 -10.42
C ASN A 28 8.53 26.31 -11.30
N SER A 29 9.00 25.06 -11.31
CA SER A 29 10.03 24.56 -12.21
C SER A 29 9.50 24.07 -13.57
N GLY A 30 8.20 24.27 -13.85
CA GLY A 30 7.56 23.89 -15.11
C GLY A 30 7.13 22.43 -15.22
N ILE A 31 7.22 21.66 -14.11
CA ILE A 31 6.78 20.26 -14.06
C ILE A 31 5.45 20.20 -13.32
N GLU A 32 4.40 19.68 -13.96
CA GLU A 32 3.11 19.43 -13.30
C GLU A 32 2.95 17.92 -13.04
N PRO A 33 3.16 17.45 -11.79
CA PRO A 33 2.94 16.05 -11.46
C PRO A 33 1.55 15.58 -11.89
N HIS A 34 1.50 14.45 -12.58
CA HIS A 34 0.30 13.96 -13.24
C HIS A 34 0.15 12.45 -13.07
N LEU A 35 -0.93 12.05 -12.38
CA LEU A 35 -1.36 10.67 -12.24
C LEU A 35 -2.49 10.33 -13.22
N ALA A 36 -2.29 9.33 -14.06
CA ALA A 36 -3.31 8.71 -14.89
C ALA A 36 -3.79 7.40 -14.24
N VAL A 37 -5.11 7.26 -14.06
CA VAL A 37 -5.75 6.06 -13.51
C VAL A 37 -6.64 5.45 -14.57
N VAL A 38 -6.37 4.19 -14.94
CA VAL A 38 -7.18 3.38 -15.84
C VAL A 38 -8.10 2.50 -14.99
N LEU A 39 -9.41 2.62 -15.19
CA LEU A 39 -10.43 1.77 -14.58
C LEU A 39 -11.12 0.97 -15.68
N ALA A 40 -11.05 -0.35 -15.60
CA ALA A 40 -11.72 -1.25 -16.55
C ALA A 40 -12.83 -2.03 -15.83
N GLY A 41 -14.06 -1.91 -16.32
CA GLY A 41 -15.23 -2.50 -15.68
C GLY A 41 -15.94 -1.55 -14.69
N ASP A 42 -16.89 -2.11 -13.93
CA ASP A 42 -17.83 -1.34 -13.08
C ASP A 42 -17.87 -1.86 -11.62
N ASP A 43 -16.74 -2.37 -11.11
CA ASP A 43 -16.67 -2.86 -9.74
C ASP A 43 -16.89 -1.72 -8.72
N PRO A 44 -17.94 -1.77 -7.87
CA PRO A 44 -18.30 -0.67 -6.99
C PRO A 44 -17.19 -0.28 -6.00
N ALA A 45 -16.37 -1.23 -5.55
CA ALA A 45 -15.26 -0.94 -4.65
C ALA A 45 -14.14 -0.17 -5.38
N SER A 46 -13.80 -0.59 -6.60
CA SER A 46 -12.86 0.13 -7.48
C SER A 46 -13.29 1.57 -7.72
N HIS A 47 -14.57 1.85 -7.98
CA HIS A 47 -15.07 3.23 -8.12
C HIS A 47 -14.85 4.09 -6.87
N ILE A 48 -14.99 3.51 -5.67
CA ILE A 48 -14.74 4.21 -4.41
C ILE A 48 -13.24 4.50 -4.25
N TYR A 49 -12.39 3.50 -4.52
CA TYR A 49 -10.93 3.68 -4.43
C TYR A 49 -10.41 4.73 -5.40
N VAL A 50 -10.83 4.68 -6.67
CA VAL A 50 -10.43 5.67 -7.69
C VAL A 50 -10.88 7.07 -7.28
N ARG A 51 -12.10 7.23 -6.76
CA ARG A 51 -12.59 8.53 -6.26
C ARG A 51 -11.76 9.05 -5.09
N ASN A 52 -11.34 8.18 -4.17
CA ASN A 52 -10.49 8.58 -3.06
C ASN A 52 -9.09 8.99 -3.53
N LYS A 53 -8.53 8.29 -4.54
CA LYS A 53 -7.27 8.67 -5.20
C LYS A 53 -7.38 10.05 -5.86
N GLN A 54 -8.46 10.32 -6.62
CA GLN A 54 -8.69 11.64 -7.22
C GLN A 54 -8.76 12.75 -6.18
N ARG A 55 -9.47 12.54 -5.07
CA ARG A 55 -9.51 13.51 -3.96
C ARG A 55 -8.15 13.73 -3.31
N ALA A 56 -7.29 12.70 -3.25
CA ALA A 56 -5.92 12.85 -2.74
C ALA A 56 -5.06 13.66 -3.71
N CYS A 57 -5.20 13.43 -5.02
CA CYS A 57 -4.55 14.27 -6.04
C CYS A 57 -4.96 15.73 -5.88
N GLU A 58 -6.26 16.01 -5.72
CA GLU A 58 -6.78 17.37 -5.50
C GLU A 58 -6.16 18.03 -4.26
N ARG A 59 -6.08 17.30 -3.13
CA ARG A 59 -5.45 17.82 -1.90
C ARG A 59 -3.96 18.11 -2.07
N CYS A 60 -3.25 17.30 -2.85
CA CYS A 60 -1.82 17.48 -3.12
C CYS A 60 -1.54 18.49 -4.26
N GLY A 61 -2.55 18.91 -5.03
CA GLY A 61 -2.38 19.72 -6.24
C GLY A 61 -1.84 18.95 -7.46
N ILE A 62 -1.89 17.61 -7.43
CA ILE A 62 -1.47 16.71 -8.52
C ILE A 62 -2.56 16.69 -9.59
N LYS A 63 -2.17 16.80 -10.87
CA LYS A 63 -3.10 16.63 -11.99
C LYS A 63 -3.56 15.17 -12.04
N SER A 64 -4.87 14.95 -12.17
CA SER A 64 -5.44 13.59 -12.24
C SER A 64 -6.22 13.39 -13.53
N THR A 65 -5.90 12.35 -14.27
CA THR A 65 -6.71 11.86 -15.40
C THR A 65 -7.29 10.50 -15.04
N ARG A 66 -8.59 10.33 -15.24
CA ARG A 66 -9.28 9.05 -15.11
C ARG A 66 -9.70 8.59 -16.50
N ILE A 67 -9.41 7.34 -16.83
CA ILE A 67 -9.79 6.68 -18.08
C ILE A 67 -10.68 5.50 -17.73
N ASP A 68 -11.96 5.59 -18.07
CA ASP A 68 -12.93 4.51 -17.88
C ASP A 68 -13.02 3.67 -19.16
N LEU A 69 -12.82 2.36 -19.01
CA LEU A 69 -12.94 1.35 -20.05
C LEU A 69 -14.12 0.42 -19.72
N PRO A 70 -14.84 -0.07 -20.74
CA PRO A 70 -15.98 -0.95 -20.53
C PRO A 70 -15.54 -2.30 -19.94
N ASN A 71 -16.49 -3.04 -19.36
CA ASN A 71 -16.22 -4.33 -18.72
C ASN A 71 -15.82 -5.44 -19.70
N ASP A 72 -16.09 -5.27 -21.00
CA ASP A 72 -15.71 -6.19 -22.07
C ASP A 72 -14.42 -5.78 -22.79
N VAL A 73 -13.66 -4.83 -22.24
CA VAL A 73 -12.38 -4.42 -22.81
C VAL A 73 -11.41 -5.60 -22.88
N SER A 74 -10.83 -5.80 -24.06
CA SER A 74 -9.80 -6.83 -24.26
C SER A 74 -8.47 -6.44 -23.63
N GLN A 75 -7.64 -7.44 -23.33
CA GLN A 75 -6.26 -7.23 -22.88
C GLN A 75 -5.47 -6.33 -23.83
N GLU A 76 -5.60 -6.52 -25.14
CA GLU A 76 -4.89 -5.72 -26.14
C GLU A 76 -5.32 -4.25 -26.09
N GLN A 77 -6.62 -3.96 -25.96
CA GLN A 77 -7.12 -2.59 -25.83
C GLN A 77 -6.60 -1.92 -24.56
N LEU A 78 -6.59 -2.64 -23.43
CA LEU A 78 -6.07 -2.12 -22.17
C LEU A 78 -4.56 -1.83 -22.28
N MET A 79 -3.77 -2.76 -22.83
CA MET A 79 -2.34 -2.56 -23.06
C MET A 79 -2.05 -1.40 -24.02
N ARG A 80 -2.89 -1.18 -25.04
CA ARG A 80 -2.76 -0.01 -25.94
C ARG A 80 -2.98 1.31 -25.20
N VAL A 81 -3.94 1.37 -24.26
CA VAL A 81 -4.14 2.55 -23.41
C VAL A 81 -2.91 2.81 -22.55
N VAL A 82 -2.35 1.77 -21.93
CA VAL A 82 -1.11 1.88 -21.15
C VAL A 82 0.06 2.35 -22.02
N ALA A 83 0.22 1.81 -23.23
CA ALA A 83 1.27 2.23 -24.16
C ALA A 83 1.18 3.70 -24.57
N ASN A 84 -0.05 4.21 -24.77
CA ASN A 84 -0.28 5.63 -25.04
C ASN A 84 0.14 6.49 -23.83
N LEU A 85 -0.21 6.08 -22.61
CA LEU A 85 0.19 6.78 -21.38
C LEU A 85 1.71 6.75 -21.13
N ASN A 86 2.37 5.64 -21.46
CA ASN A 86 3.83 5.56 -21.39
C ASN A 86 4.47 6.60 -22.31
N SER A 87 3.92 6.79 -23.51
CA SER A 87 4.43 7.71 -24.53
C SER A 87 4.08 9.19 -24.25
N ASP A 88 3.15 9.46 -23.34
CA ASP A 88 2.73 10.82 -22.97
C ASP A 88 3.70 11.40 -21.94
N GLU A 89 4.59 12.31 -22.37
CA GLU A 89 5.56 12.99 -21.50
C GLU A 89 4.90 13.84 -20.40
N SER A 90 3.62 14.19 -20.53
CA SER A 90 2.90 14.91 -19.47
C SER A 90 2.45 14.01 -18.32
N VAL A 91 2.44 12.68 -18.51
CA VAL A 91 2.03 11.68 -17.50
C VAL A 91 3.26 11.15 -16.78
N HIS A 92 3.25 11.27 -15.45
CA HIS A 92 4.36 10.86 -14.58
C HIS A 92 4.06 9.57 -13.82
N GLY A 93 2.78 9.30 -13.54
CA GLY A 93 2.34 8.08 -12.87
C GLY A 93 1.19 7.43 -13.60
N ILE A 94 1.23 6.10 -13.71
CA ILE A 94 0.19 5.26 -14.29
C ILE A 94 -0.23 4.23 -13.25
N LEU A 95 -1.55 4.10 -13.08
CA LEU A 95 -2.16 3.06 -12.27
C LEU A 95 -3.28 2.39 -13.05
N VAL A 96 -3.23 1.07 -13.17
CA VAL A 96 -4.38 0.28 -13.65
C VAL A 96 -5.09 -0.30 -12.42
N GLN A 97 -6.35 0.09 -12.22
CA GLN A 97 -7.11 -0.31 -11.05
C GLN A 97 -7.52 -1.78 -11.16
N SER A 98 -7.06 -2.58 -10.18
CA SER A 98 -7.48 -3.97 -9.96
C SER A 98 -8.79 -4.04 -9.15
N PRO A 99 -9.63 -5.09 -9.34
CA PRO A 99 -9.48 -6.14 -10.35
C PRO A 99 -9.74 -5.63 -11.76
N THR A 100 -8.96 -6.12 -12.72
CA THR A 100 -9.29 -5.96 -14.15
C THR A 100 -10.34 -6.99 -14.58
N PRO A 101 -11.04 -6.80 -15.72
CA PRO A 101 -12.05 -7.73 -16.19
C PRO A 101 -11.54 -9.17 -16.38
N ASP A 102 -12.45 -10.14 -16.23
CA ASP A 102 -12.15 -11.56 -16.40
C ASP A 102 -11.48 -11.85 -17.74
N GLY A 103 -10.46 -12.71 -17.73
CA GLY A 103 -9.70 -13.09 -18.92
C GLY A 103 -8.59 -12.11 -19.31
N THR A 104 -8.35 -11.06 -18.52
CA THR A 104 -7.14 -10.22 -18.63
C THR A 104 -6.04 -10.71 -17.68
N ASP A 105 -4.79 -10.54 -18.10
CA ASP A 105 -3.61 -10.82 -17.28
C ASP A 105 -3.07 -9.53 -16.63
N GLU A 106 -3.40 -9.33 -15.35
CA GLU A 106 -2.94 -8.16 -14.58
C GLU A 106 -1.41 -8.03 -14.52
N LEU A 107 -0.68 -9.15 -14.52
CA LEU A 107 0.77 -9.12 -14.46
C LEU A 107 1.34 -8.61 -15.79
N ALA A 108 0.85 -9.14 -16.91
CA ALA A 108 1.23 -8.66 -18.25
C ALA A 108 0.90 -7.17 -18.43
N ILE A 109 -0.24 -6.72 -17.88
CA ILE A 109 -0.61 -5.30 -17.88
C ILE A 109 0.39 -4.48 -17.04
N THR A 110 0.73 -4.96 -15.85
CA THR A 110 1.71 -4.30 -14.96
C THR A 110 3.07 -4.17 -15.65
N GLU A 111 3.54 -5.22 -16.31
CA GLU A 111 4.81 -5.25 -17.07
C GLU A 111 4.80 -4.35 -18.31
N THR A 112 3.62 -3.91 -18.77
CA THR A 112 3.52 -2.95 -19.87
C THR A 112 3.74 -1.52 -19.40
N ILE A 113 3.53 -1.21 -18.12
CA ILE A 113 3.76 0.14 -17.58
C ILE A 113 5.27 0.41 -17.56
N ASP A 114 5.71 1.57 -18.05
CA ASP A 114 7.11 1.98 -17.92
C ASP A 114 7.51 1.97 -16.43
N PRO A 115 8.61 1.31 -16.03
CA PRO A 115 9.02 1.24 -14.62
C PRO A 115 9.14 2.60 -13.94
N SER A 116 9.50 3.66 -14.69
CA SER A 116 9.59 5.03 -14.18
C SER A 116 8.24 5.69 -13.93
N LYS A 117 7.15 5.14 -14.47
CA LYS A 117 5.76 5.60 -14.29
C LYS A 117 4.90 4.64 -13.47
N ASP A 118 5.43 3.48 -13.07
CA ASP A 118 4.74 2.50 -12.24
C ASP A 118 4.67 2.96 -10.78
N VAL A 119 3.73 3.86 -10.50
CA VAL A 119 3.55 4.47 -9.17
C VAL A 119 2.94 3.52 -8.13
N ASP A 120 2.46 2.34 -8.53
CA ASP A 120 2.12 1.26 -7.59
C ASP A 120 3.36 0.44 -7.17
N GLY A 121 4.47 0.55 -7.90
CA GLY A 121 5.74 -0.10 -7.59
C GLY A 121 5.74 -1.62 -7.80
N PHE A 122 4.84 -2.14 -8.65
CA PHE A 122 4.67 -3.58 -8.88
C PHE A 122 5.40 -4.12 -10.11
N HIS A 123 5.97 -3.25 -10.93
CA HIS A 123 6.75 -3.64 -12.09
C HIS A 123 7.95 -4.49 -11.65
N PRO A 124 8.25 -5.63 -12.32
CA PRO A 124 9.36 -6.51 -11.94
C PRO A 124 10.70 -5.79 -11.79
N THR A 125 11.00 -4.80 -12.64
CA THR A 125 12.17 -3.91 -12.49
C THR A 125 12.21 -3.19 -11.14
N ASN A 126 11.10 -2.57 -10.70
CA ASN A 126 11.04 -1.84 -9.44
C ASN A 126 11.20 -2.80 -8.25
N LEU A 127 10.52 -3.95 -8.29
CA LEU A 127 10.67 -4.99 -7.27
C LEU A 127 12.08 -5.60 -7.27
N GLY A 128 12.70 -5.78 -8.43
CA GLY A 128 14.07 -6.26 -8.57
C GLY A 128 15.09 -5.29 -7.97
N ARG A 129 14.89 -3.98 -8.14
CA ARG A 129 15.68 -2.94 -7.48
C ARG A 129 15.55 -3.00 -5.96
N LEU A 130 14.32 -3.19 -5.46
CA LEU A 130 14.09 -3.39 -4.02
C LEU A 130 14.83 -4.63 -3.48
N VAL A 131 14.85 -5.74 -4.23
CA VAL A 131 15.63 -6.94 -3.86
C VAL A 131 17.13 -6.64 -3.78
N MET A 132 17.65 -5.78 -4.65
CA MET A 132 19.05 -5.32 -4.61
C MET A 132 19.34 -4.31 -3.48
N GLY A 133 18.33 -3.95 -2.68
CA GLY A 133 18.48 -2.95 -1.61
C GLY A 133 18.39 -1.50 -2.07
N GLN A 134 17.87 -1.25 -3.28
CA GLN A 134 17.65 0.09 -3.79
C GLN A 134 16.22 0.54 -3.45
N THR A 135 16.12 1.56 -2.61
CA THR A 135 14.85 2.11 -2.11
C THR A 135 14.61 3.55 -2.57
N ASP A 136 15.40 4.05 -3.52
CA ASP A 136 15.39 5.41 -4.05
C ASP A 136 14.38 5.64 -5.20
N GLY A 137 13.76 4.56 -5.67
CA GLY A 137 12.76 4.56 -6.75
C GLY A 137 11.30 4.47 -6.25
N LEU A 138 10.43 3.96 -7.12
CA LEU A 138 9.00 3.79 -6.82
C LEU A 138 8.79 2.47 -6.05
N LEU A 139 8.32 2.59 -4.81
CA LEU A 139 8.12 1.47 -3.90
C LEU A 139 6.65 1.04 -3.85
N PRO A 140 6.35 -0.24 -3.61
CA PRO A 140 5.00 -0.69 -3.30
C PRO A 140 4.31 0.17 -2.23
N CYS A 141 3.18 0.80 -2.60
CA CYS A 141 2.51 1.83 -1.79
C CYS A 141 2.15 1.34 -0.38
N THR A 142 1.58 0.14 -0.26
CA THR A 142 1.17 -0.42 1.03
C THR A 142 2.38 -0.73 1.93
N PRO A 143 3.41 -1.48 1.47
CA PRO A 143 4.65 -1.64 2.22
C PRO A 143 5.32 -0.33 2.64
N ALA A 144 5.44 0.64 1.74
CA ALA A 144 6.01 1.95 2.06
C ALA A 144 5.18 2.68 3.14
N GLY A 145 3.84 2.55 3.09
CA GLY A 145 2.95 3.12 4.08
C GLY A 145 3.13 2.51 5.48
N VAL A 146 3.39 1.20 5.55
CA VAL A 146 3.73 0.53 6.81
C VAL A 146 5.05 1.05 7.37
N ILE A 147 6.07 1.23 6.54
CA ILE A 147 7.35 1.82 6.98
C ILE A 147 7.14 3.23 7.53
N GLN A 148 6.37 4.08 6.84
CA GLN A 148 6.05 5.43 7.32
C GLN A 148 5.30 5.44 8.66
N ILE A 149 4.39 4.48 8.89
CA ILE A 149 3.71 4.34 10.19
C ILE A 149 4.72 4.00 11.31
N ILE A 150 5.66 3.10 11.04
CA ILE A 150 6.69 2.67 12.00
C ILE A 150 7.62 3.85 12.33
N GLU A 151 8.03 4.61 11.32
CA GLU A 151 8.89 5.79 11.46
C GLU A 151 8.21 6.91 12.26
N ASP A 152 6.96 7.26 11.93
CA ASP A 152 6.19 8.31 12.64
C ASP A 152 6.00 7.96 14.13
N ALA A 153 5.83 6.68 14.43
CA ALA A 153 5.69 6.17 15.78
C ALA A 153 7.04 6.04 16.54
N ASN A 154 8.17 6.30 15.89
CA ASN A 154 9.53 6.13 16.43
C ASN A 154 9.78 4.71 16.97
N ILE A 155 9.27 3.69 16.28
CA ILE A 155 9.43 2.28 16.67
C ILE A 155 10.78 1.79 16.13
N ASP A 156 11.75 1.60 17.03
CA ASP A 156 13.07 1.07 16.68
C ASP A 156 13.02 -0.45 16.46
N LEU A 157 13.30 -0.86 15.23
CA LEU A 157 13.34 -2.26 14.80
C LEU A 157 14.75 -2.82 14.65
N THR A 158 15.78 -2.05 15.01
CA THR A 158 17.18 -2.48 14.90
C THR A 158 17.42 -3.76 15.70
N GLY A 159 17.76 -4.85 15.01
CA GLY A 159 17.97 -6.18 15.60
C GLY A 159 16.72 -6.83 16.19
N LYS A 160 15.53 -6.25 16.00
CA LYS A 160 14.25 -6.79 16.49
C LYS A 160 13.72 -7.89 15.58
N LYS A 161 12.88 -8.75 16.12
CA LYS A 161 12.21 -9.82 15.35
C LYS A 161 10.92 -9.29 14.74
N ALA A 162 10.83 -9.30 13.42
CA ALA A 162 9.60 -9.02 12.70
C ALA A 162 9.04 -10.29 12.06
N VAL A 163 7.72 -10.45 12.10
CA VAL A 163 7.02 -11.47 11.31
C VAL A 163 6.04 -10.81 10.36
N VAL A 164 6.15 -11.16 9.08
CA VAL A 164 5.18 -10.77 8.05
C VAL A 164 4.36 -11.99 7.68
N ILE A 165 3.05 -11.95 7.94
CA ILE A 165 2.12 -13.05 7.71
C ILE A 165 1.39 -12.77 6.41
N GLY A 166 1.78 -13.50 5.36
CA GLY A 166 1.38 -13.22 3.98
C GLY A 166 2.62 -12.99 3.12
N ARG A 167 2.61 -13.56 1.91
CA ARG A 167 3.73 -13.49 0.94
C ARG A 167 3.27 -13.07 -0.45
N SER A 168 2.26 -12.22 -0.51
CA SER A 168 1.80 -11.67 -1.79
C SER A 168 2.89 -10.80 -2.42
N ARG A 169 2.85 -10.68 -3.75
CA ARG A 169 3.78 -9.82 -4.51
C ARG A 169 3.60 -8.33 -4.19
N ILE A 170 2.40 -7.93 -3.79
CA ILE A 170 2.01 -6.52 -3.61
C ILE A 170 2.22 -6.00 -2.18
N VAL A 171 2.27 -6.89 -1.18
CA VAL A 171 2.41 -6.49 0.23
C VAL A 171 3.46 -7.31 0.94
N GLY A 172 3.22 -8.61 1.11
CA GLY A 172 4.00 -9.43 2.06
C GLY A 172 5.49 -9.51 1.74
N MET A 173 5.81 -9.90 0.50
CA MET A 173 7.20 -10.01 0.05
C MET A 173 7.95 -8.67 0.05
N PRO A 174 7.44 -7.59 -0.60
CA PRO A 174 8.14 -6.31 -0.59
C PRO A 174 8.26 -5.70 0.81
N LEU A 175 7.27 -5.87 1.69
CA LEU A 175 7.37 -5.39 3.06
C LEU A 175 8.45 -6.13 3.85
N ALA A 176 8.54 -7.44 3.70
CA ALA A 176 9.60 -8.23 4.34
C ALA A 176 10.99 -7.78 3.88
N LEU A 177 11.15 -7.44 2.59
CA LEU A 177 12.40 -6.90 2.08
C LEU A 177 12.71 -5.53 2.67
N LEU A 178 11.74 -4.60 2.71
CA LEU A 178 11.92 -3.27 3.29
C LEU A 178 12.34 -3.33 4.76
N LEU A 179 11.66 -4.14 5.57
CA LEU A 179 11.98 -4.30 7.00
C LEU A 179 13.40 -4.83 7.24
N ALA A 180 13.91 -5.66 6.33
CA ALA A 180 15.26 -6.21 6.40
C ALA A 180 16.35 -5.27 5.84
N GLN A 181 15.98 -4.17 5.18
CA GLN A 181 16.95 -3.24 4.61
C GLN A 181 17.80 -2.56 5.67
N LYS A 182 19.00 -2.17 5.27
CA LYS A 182 19.88 -1.32 6.06
C LYS A 182 19.16 -0.01 6.42
N GLY A 183 19.18 0.35 7.70
CA GLY A 183 18.46 1.50 8.25
C GLY A 183 17.24 1.12 9.07
N ILE A 184 16.56 0.01 8.72
CA ILE A 184 15.49 -0.58 9.55
C ILE A 184 16.03 -1.78 10.34
N ASP A 185 16.89 -2.58 9.69
CA ASP A 185 17.72 -3.61 10.32
C ASP A 185 16.95 -4.63 11.18
N ALA A 186 15.72 -4.98 10.77
CA ALA A 186 14.92 -6.00 11.43
C ALA A 186 15.34 -7.42 10.99
N THR A 187 15.26 -8.39 11.90
CA THR A 187 15.33 -9.81 11.56
C THR A 187 13.95 -10.31 11.18
N VAL A 188 13.73 -10.55 9.88
CA VAL A 188 12.39 -10.80 9.33
C VAL A 188 12.13 -12.29 9.11
N THR A 189 10.97 -12.77 9.59
CA THR A 189 10.40 -14.08 9.26
C THR A 189 9.16 -13.90 8.41
N ILE A 190 9.04 -14.65 7.31
CA ILE A 190 7.84 -14.65 6.46
C ILE A 190 7.01 -15.89 6.78
N ALA A 191 5.79 -15.69 7.27
CA ALA A 191 4.82 -16.75 7.54
C ALA A 191 3.75 -16.81 6.44
N HIS A 192 3.19 -17.99 6.18
CA HIS A 192 2.16 -18.20 5.17
C HIS A 192 1.26 -19.40 5.52
N SER A 193 0.28 -19.72 4.67
CA SER A 193 -0.70 -20.79 4.87
C SER A 193 -0.15 -22.22 5.02
N ARG A 194 1.17 -22.40 4.92
CA ARG A 194 1.88 -23.69 5.09
C ARG A 194 2.89 -23.65 6.24
N THR A 195 3.00 -22.52 6.93
CA THR A 195 3.81 -22.38 8.12
C THR A 195 3.11 -23.11 9.26
N GLU A 196 3.82 -24.01 9.91
CA GLU A 196 3.34 -24.68 11.13
C GLU A 196 3.42 -23.71 12.30
N ASP A 197 2.39 -23.70 13.15
CA ASP A 197 2.24 -22.85 14.34
C ASP A 197 2.72 -21.39 14.17
N ILE A 198 1.98 -20.62 13.36
CA ILE A 198 2.23 -19.18 13.19
C ILE A 198 2.17 -18.43 14.54
N GLY A 199 1.34 -18.89 15.47
CA GLY A 199 1.19 -18.30 16.80
C GLY A 199 2.48 -18.38 17.62
N GLU A 200 3.20 -19.51 17.57
CA GLU A 200 4.53 -19.63 18.19
C GLU A 200 5.52 -18.60 17.67
N ILE A 201 5.58 -18.40 16.35
CA ILE A 201 6.46 -17.40 15.73
C ILE A 201 6.09 -15.99 16.22
N CYS A 202 4.80 -15.66 16.18
CA CYS A 202 4.28 -14.34 16.60
C CYS A 202 4.57 -14.03 18.07
N ARG A 203 4.53 -15.03 18.96
CA ARG A 203 4.82 -14.87 20.39
C ARG A 203 6.25 -14.44 20.69
N THR A 204 7.16 -14.59 19.73
CA THR A 204 8.56 -14.14 19.87
C THR A 204 8.86 -12.84 19.12
N ALA A 205 7.93 -12.35 18.30
CA ALA A 205 8.13 -11.19 17.43
C ALA A 205 7.87 -9.86 18.16
N ASP A 206 8.73 -8.88 17.91
CA ASP A 206 8.57 -7.49 18.34
C ASP A 206 7.65 -6.70 17.39
N LEU A 207 7.55 -7.13 16.13
CA LEU A 207 6.64 -6.61 15.11
C LEU A 207 5.88 -7.77 14.46
N VAL A 208 4.56 -7.69 14.43
CA VAL A 208 3.68 -8.59 13.67
C VAL A 208 2.96 -7.79 12.59
N VAL A 209 3.14 -8.16 11.32
CA VAL A 209 2.39 -7.57 10.21
C VAL A 209 1.46 -8.62 9.60
N ALA A 210 0.16 -8.38 9.66
CA ALA A 210 -0.86 -9.27 9.10
C ALA A 210 -1.32 -8.75 7.72
N ALA A 211 -1.09 -9.54 6.67
CA ALA A 211 -1.48 -9.28 5.29
C ALA A 211 -2.03 -10.55 4.61
N ILE A 212 -3.04 -11.13 5.24
CA ILE A 212 -3.64 -12.44 4.97
C ILE A 212 -4.89 -12.31 4.10
N GLY A 213 -5.68 -11.24 4.29
CA GLY A 213 -6.99 -11.07 3.65
C GLY A 213 -8.04 -12.04 4.20
N ARG A 214 -8.01 -12.26 5.52
CA ARG A 214 -8.97 -13.08 6.27
C ARG A 214 -9.24 -12.47 7.62
N ALA A 215 -10.49 -12.04 7.81
CA ALA A 215 -10.91 -11.33 9.01
C ALA A 215 -10.52 -12.07 10.30
N GLU A 216 -9.95 -11.33 11.25
CA GLU A 216 -9.80 -11.73 12.66
C GLU A 216 -9.08 -13.08 12.85
N THR A 217 -8.12 -13.38 11.97
CA THR A 217 -7.32 -14.62 12.04
C THR A 217 -6.26 -14.55 13.15
N ILE A 218 -5.64 -13.39 13.35
CA ILE A 218 -4.59 -13.20 14.34
C ILE A 218 -5.21 -12.89 15.69
N GLN A 219 -4.99 -13.78 16.66
CA GLN A 219 -5.62 -13.78 17.96
C GLN A 219 -4.70 -13.23 19.06
N ALA A 220 -5.28 -12.78 20.18
CA ALA A 220 -4.55 -12.11 21.26
C ALA A 220 -3.43 -12.98 21.88
N ASP A 221 -3.61 -14.30 21.95
CA ASP A 221 -2.65 -15.25 22.52
C ASP A 221 -1.45 -15.55 21.61
N TRP A 222 -1.46 -15.02 20.38
CA TRP A 222 -0.33 -15.09 19.44
C TRP A 222 0.63 -13.93 19.65
N ILE A 223 0.22 -12.87 20.36
CA ILE A 223 0.93 -11.60 20.39
C ILE A 223 1.84 -11.53 21.61
N LYS A 224 3.12 -11.26 21.36
CA LYS A 224 4.08 -10.91 22.43
C LYS A 224 3.60 -9.64 23.15
N PRO A 225 3.48 -9.62 24.49
CA PRO A 225 3.10 -8.42 25.22
C PRO A 225 4.00 -7.22 24.90
N GLY A 226 3.37 -6.09 24.57
CA GLY A 226 4.08 -4.85 24.21
C GLY A 226 4.63 -4.79 22.78
N SER A 227 4.41 -5.79 21.93
CA SER A 227 4.82 -5.76 20.52
C SER A 227 3.99 -4.77 19.68
N THR A 228 4.49 -4.47 18.49
CA THR A 228 3.78 -3.67 17.49
C THR A 228 3.00 -4.60 16.57
N VAL A 229 1.74 -4.28 16.32
CA VAL A 229 0.88 -5.03 15.40
C VAL A 229 0.37 -4.12 14.28
N ILE A 230 0.72 -4.45 13.04
CA ILE A 230 0.25 -3.76 11.84
C ILE A 230 -0.73 -4.66 11.11
N ASP A 231 -1.96 -4.19 10.98
CA ASP A 231 -3.05 -4.87 10.29
C ASP A 231 -3.26 -4.22 8.91
N VAL A 232 -2.89 -4.96 7.87
CA VAL A 232 -3.04 -4.56 6.47
C VAL A 232 -4.37 -5.08 5.89
N GLY A 233 -5.02 -6.02 6.58
CA GLY A 233 -6.23 -6.68 6.11
C GLY A 233 -7.39 -5.70 5.93
N ILE A 234 -8.15 -5.90 4.85
CA ILE A 234 -9.43 -5.21 4.64
C ILE A 234 -10.45 -6.26 4.21
N ASN A 235 -11.32 -6.64 5.14
CA ASN A 235 -12.34 -7.64 4.96
C ASN A 235 -13.72 -7.01 5.20
N ARG A 236 -14.73 -7.39 4.41
CA ARG A 236 -16.12 -7.04 4.71
C ARG A 236 -16.77 -8.19 5.46
N VAL A 237 -17.24 -7.92 6.67
CA VAL A 237 -17.92 -8.91 7.51
C VAL A 237 -19.35 -8.47 7.76
N VAL A 238 -20.26 -9.44 7.86
CA VAL A 238 -21.68 -9.18 8.17
C VAL A 238 -21.78 -8.62 9.57
N ASP A 239 -22.52 -7.53 9.71
CA ASP A 239 -22.76 -6.85 10.98
C ASP A 239 -24.14 -6.19 10.92
N GLU A 240 -25.14 -6.91 11.44
CA GLU A 240 -26.53 -6.47 11.47
C GLU A 240 -26.76 -5.25 12.37
N SER A 241 -25.80 -4.91 13.23
CA SER A 241 -25.87 -3.69 14.04
C SER A 241 -25.57 -2.41 13.24
N ARG A 242 -25.08 -2.54 12.01
CA ARG A 242 -24.78 -1.42 11.11
C ARG A 242 -25.91 -1.24 10.10
N ASP A 243 -26.22 0.01 9.77
CA ASP A 243 -27.20 0.35 8.72
C ASP A 243 -26.86 -0.29 7.35
N SER A 244 -25.57 -0.51 7.07
CA SER A 244 -25.08 -1.18 5.86
C SER A 244 -25.13 -2.71 5.92
N GLY A 245 -25.58 -3.32 7.02
CA GLY A 245 -25.56 -4.76 7.27
C GLY A 245 -24.15 -5.38 7.29
N SER A 246 -23.10 -4.55 7.27
CA SER A 246 -21.71 -4.98 7.21
C SER A 246 -20.77 -3.93 7.79
N ARG A 247 -19.62 -4.38 8.29
CA ARG A 247 -18.47 -3.55 8.71
C ARG A 247 -17.20 -3.98 8.00
N LEU A 248 -16.18 -3.11 8.05
CA LEU A 248 -14.82 -3.47 7.70
C LEU A 248 -14.13 -4.09 8.92
N ALA A 249 -13.34 -5.13 8.68
CA ALA A 249 -12.54 -5.83 9.66
C ALA A 249 -11.14 -6.09 9.09
N GLY A 250 -10.13 -5.98 9.93
CA GLY A 250 -8.78 -6.36 9.57
C GLY A 250 -8.52 -7.85 9.75
N ASP A 251 -7.29 -8.29 9.52
CA ASP A 251 -6.87 -9.67 9.73
C ASP A 251 -6.62 -9.98 11.22
N VAL A 252 -6.58 -8.95 12.07
CA VAL A 252 -6.26 -9.03 13.49
C VAL A 252 -7.53 -8.85 14.33
N ASP A 253 -7.71 -9.72 15.32
CA ASP A 253 -8.81 -9.63 16.27
C ASP A 253 -8.68 -8.36 17.14
N PRO A 254 -9.77 -7.60 17.38
CA PRO A 254 -9.73 -6.40 18.21
C PRO A 254 -9.17 -6.60 19.63
N ALA A 255 -9.31 -7.79 20.21
CA ALA A 255 -8.78 -8.12 21.54
C ALA A 255 -7.24 -8.07 21.61
N VAL A 256 -6.55 -8.13 20.46
CA VAL A 256 -5.09 -7.92 20.39
C VAL A 256 -4.67 -6.56 20.95
N SER A 257 -5.55 -5.56 20.90
CA SER A 257 -5.31 -4.24 21.49
C SER A 257 -5.13 -4.27 23.02
N GLU A 258 -5.49 -5.35 23.71
CA GLU A 258 -5.27 -5.52 25.15
C GLU A 258 -3.85 -6.02 25.49
N VAL A 259 -3.13 -6.56 24.50
CA VAL A 259 -1.82 -7.21 24.65
C VAL A 259 -0.71 -6.43 23.95
N ALA A 260 -0.98 -5.90 22.76
CA ALA A 260 -0.03 -5.15 21.95
C ALA A 260 0.36 -3.82 22.63
N GLY A 261 1.59 -3.37 22.36
CA GLY A 261 2.04 -2.03 22.74
C GLY A 261 1.56 -0.96 21.76
N HIS A 262 1.55 -1.30 20.47
CA HIS A 262 1.08 -0.44 19.38
C HIS A 262 0.24 -1.25 18.40
N MET A 263 -0.81 -0.64 17.82
CA MET A 263 -1.66 -1.30 16.85
C MET A 263 -2.24 -0.33 15.81
N THR A 264 -2.25 -0.70 14.54
CA THR A 264 -3.02 0.04 13.53
C THR A 264 -4.51 -0.36 13.57
N PRO A 265 -5.45 0.59 13.46
CA PRO A 265 -6.87 0.28 13.42
C PRO A 265 -7.31 -0.13 12.00
N VAL A 266 -8.37 -0.92 11.90
CA VAL A 266 -9.08 -1.16 10.63
C VAL A 266 -10.57 -0.80 10.80
N PRO A 267 -11.10 0.18 10.05
CA PRO A 267 -10.41 1.07 9.09
C PRO A 267 -9.59 2.17 9.78
N GLY A 268 -8.74 2.85 9.00
CA GLY A 268 -8.02 4.06 9.46
C GLY A 268 -6.51 3.88 9.68
N GLY A 269 -5.99 2.66 9.61
CA GLY A 269 -4.57 2.34 9.67
C GLY A 269 -3.91 2.39 8.29
N VAL A 270 -3.59 1.21 7.75
CA VAL A 270 -2.74 1.07 6.54
C VAL A 270 -3.44 1.56 5.25
N GLY A 271 -4.74 1.34 5.10
CA GLY A 271 -5.48 1.69 3.87
C GLY A 271 -5.34 3.16 3.43
N PRO A 272 -5.57 4.15 4.30
CA PRO A 272 -5.30 5.56 3.98
C PRO A 272 -3.85 5.83 3.55
N MET A 273 -2.87 5.18 4.19
CA MET A 273 -1.46 5.34 3.86
C MET A 273 -1.13 4.86 2.45
N THR A 274 -1.78 3.79 1.97
CA THR A 274 -1.60 3.33 0.58
C THR A 274 -1.90 4.44 -0.43
N ILE A 275 -2.94 5.25 -0.20
CA ILE A 275 -3.29 6.36 -1.10
C ILE A 275 -2.25 7.48 -1.00
N SER A 276 -1.85 7.86 0.21
CA SER A 276 -0.84 8.92 0.40
C SER A 276 0.53 8.52 -0.19
N MET A 277 0.89 7.24 -0.12
CA MET A 277 2.11 6.72 -0.75
C MET A 277 2.03 6.69 -2.28
N LEU A 278 0.85 6.41 -2.86
CA LEU A 278 0.64 6.58 -4.29
C LEU A 278 0.88 8.03 -4.74
N MET A 279 0.43 9.01 -3.95
CA MET A 279 0.70 10.43 -4.22
C MET A 279 2.21 10.72 -4.12
N SER A 280 2.87 10.20 -3.09
CA SER A 280 4.32 10.33 -2.90
C SER A 280 5.10 9.75 -4.08
N ASN A 281 4.74 8.56 -4.57
CA ASN A 281 5.34 7.95 -5.75
C ASN A 281 5.11 8.78 -7.01
N THR A 282 3.92 9.35 -7.19
CA THR A 282 3.63 10.25 -8.32
C THR A 282 4.50 11.50 -8.30
N VAL A 283 4.67 12.11 -7.13
CA VAL A 283 5.57 13.26 -6.96
C VAL A 283 7.02 12.87 -7.20
N ARG A 284 7.46 11.72 -6.66
CA ARG A 284 8.82 11.21 -6.88
C ARG A 284 9.10 10.93 -8.36
N ALA A 285 8.17 10.30 -9.08
CA ALA A 285 8.30 10.06 -10.51
C ALA A 285 8.48 11.36 -11.30
N ALA A 286 7.78 12.43 -10.90
CA ALA A 286 7.96 13.76 -11.50
C ALA A 286 9.30 14.41 -11.12
N GLU A 287 9.77 14.25 -9.88
CA GLU A 287 11.07 14.74 -9.42
C GLU A 287 12.25 14.06 -10.13
N MET A 288 12.14 12.79 -10.47
CA MET A 288 13.18 12.04 -11.20
C MET A 288 13.47 12.60 -12.61
N LEU A 289 12.64 13.51 -13.13
CA LEU A 289 12.93 14.24 -14.38
C LEU A 289 13.93 15.39 -14.18
N LEU A 290 14.21 15.78 -12.94
CA LEU A 290 15.18 16.81 -12.57
C LEU A 290 16.57 16.23 -12.24
N ASP A 291 16.64 14.92 -12.02
CA ASP A 291 17.86 14.16 -11.72
C ASP A 291 18.66 13.85 -13.00
#